data_AF-U2YDS3-F1
#
_entry.id   AF-U2YDS3-F1
#
_cell.length_a   1.000
_cell.length_b   1.000
_cell.length_c   1.000
_cell.angle_alpha   90.00
_cell.angle_beta   90.00
_cell.angle_gamma   90.00
#
_symmetry.space_group_name_H-M   'P 1'
#
loop_
_entity.id
_entity.type
_entity.pdbx_description
1 polymer ?
#
loop_
_entity_poly.entity_id
_entity_poly.type
_entity_poly.pdbx_seq_one_letter_code
_entity_poly.pdbx_strand_id
1 'polypeptide(L)' 'MSMLANTCPIGVTGHPALSMPTGLTDDLPVGLMLVGGQFEDATVLRVAHELASRFDWEEDEF' A
#
# COMPACT_ATOMS: atom_id res chain seq x y z
N MET A 1 -13.69 2.93 -14.21
CA MET A 1 -12.33 2.43 -14.52
C MET A 1 -11.93 1.54 -13.35
N SER A 2 -11.75 0.23 -13.57
CA SER A 2 -11.62 -0.72 -12.45
C SER A 2 -10.23 -0.68 -11.80
N MET A 3 -10.14 -1.13 -10.54
CA MET A 3 -8.88 -1.24 -9.77
C MET A 3 -7.77 -2.05 -10.47
N LEU A 4 -8.11 -2.81 -11.52
CA LEU A 4 -7.16 -3.63 -12.28
C LEU A 4 -6.03 -2.81 -12.91
N ALA A 5 -6.26 -1.54 -13.26
CA ALA A 5 -5.22 -0.71 -13.85
C ALA A 5 -4.01 -0.52 -12.91
N ASN A 6 -4.26 -0.47 -11.59
CA ASN A 6 -3.22 -0.21 -10.59
C ASN A 6 -2.50 -1.50 -10.16
N THR A 7 -3.20 -2.64 -10.13
CA THR A 7 -2.68 -3.88 -9.54
C THR A 7 -2.24 -4.91 -10.59
N CYS A 8 -2.90 -4.97 -11.74
CA CYS A 8 -2.62 -5.97 -12.78
C CYS A 8 -1.17 -5.91 -13.30
N PRO A 9 -0.57 -4.73 -13.57
CA PRO A 9 0.82 -4.68 -14.02
C PRO A 9 1.79 -5.34 -13.03
N ILE A 10 1.54 -5.21 -11.72
CA ILE A 10 2.42 -5.73 -10.68
C ILE A 10 2.24 -7.25 -10.52
N GLY A 11 1.00 -7.72 -10.57
CA GLY A 11 0.71 -9.16 -10.54
C GLY A 11 1.32 -9.92 -11.72
N VAL A 12 1.35 -9.32 -12.92
CA VAL A 12 1.93 -9.94 -14.11
C VAL A 12 3.47 -9.90 -14.11
N THR A 13 4.06 -8.82 -13.58
CA THR A 13 5.52 -8.65 -13.57
C THR A 13 6.22 -9.33 -12.40
N GLY A 14 5.47 -9.74 -11.36
CA GLY A 14 5.99 -10.44 -10.19
C GLY A 14 6.79 -9.55 -9.25
N HIS A 15 6.63 -8.22 -9.32
CA HIS A 15 7.27 -7.32 -8.35
C HIS A 15 6.61 -7.46 -6.98
N PRO A 16 7.38 -7.35 -5.89
CA PRO A 16 6.82 -7.29 -4.55
C PRO A 16 5.95 -6.05 -4.41
N ALA A 17 4.73 -6.23 -3.90
CA ALA A 17 3.82 -5.16 -3.62
C ALA A 17 3.04 -5.38 -2.33
N LEU A 18 2.74 -4.28 -1.65
CA LEU A 18 2.01 -4.25 -0.39
C LEU A 18 0.97 -3.14 -0.44
N SER A 19 -0.25 -3.45 0.01
CA SER A 19 -1.31 -2.47 0.21
C SER A 19 -1.48 -2.20 1.69
N MET A 20 -1.57 -0.94 2.08
CA MET A 20 -1.81 -0.51 3.46
C MET A 20 -2.79 0.66 3.50
N PRO A 21 -3.59 0.81 4.56
CA PRO A 21 -4.41 2.01 4.75
C PRO A 21 -3.52 3.25 4.92
N THR A 22 -4.05 4.43 4.61
CA THR A 22 -3.39 5.71 4.90
C THR A 22 -4.30 6.72 5.59
N GLY A 23 -5.53 6.29 5.93
CA GLY A 23 -6.56 7.07 6.59
C GLY A 23 -7.80 7.28 5.72
N LEU A 24 -8.64 8.22 6.13
CA LEU A 24 -9.89 8.57 5.45
C LEU A 24 -9.74 9.79 4.53
N THR A 25 -10.46 9.80 3.41
CA THR A 25 -10.69 10.99 2.59
C THR A 25 -12.15 11.00 2.20
N ASP A 26 -12.83 12.12 2.44
CA ASP A 26 -14.28 12.24 2.24
C ASP A 26 -15.07 11.09 2.93
N ASP A 27 -14.67 10.77 4.17
CA ASP A 27 -15.22 9.65 4.98
C ASP A 27 -15.06 8.25 4.36
N LEU A 28 -14.22 8.10 3.33
CA LEU A 28 -13.93 6.83 2.66
C LEU A 28 -12.49 6.36 2.92
N PRO A 29 -12.27 5.05 3.15
CA PRO A 29 -10.94 4.50 3.37
C PRO A 29 -10.07 4.61 2.12
N VAL A 30 -8.90 5.20 2.30
CA VAL A 30 -7.88 5.30 1.26
C VAL A 30 -6.74 4.35 1.57
N GLY A 31 -6.30 3.62 0.54
CA GLY A 31 -5.16 2.72 0.59
C GLY A 31 -4.01 3.19 -0.28
N LEU A 32 -2.79 2.96 0.19
CA LEU A 32 -1.55 3.15 -0.53
C LEU A 32 -0.97 1.79 -0.95
N MET A 33 -0.56 1.68 -2.22
CA MET A 33 0.17 0.53 -2.73
C MET A 33 1.65 0.87 -2.90
N LEU A 34 2.51 0.14 -2.19
CA LEU A 34 3.96 0.18 -2.34
C LEU A 34 4.39 -0.90 -3.34
N VAL A 35 5.31 -0.57 -4.25
CA VAL A 35 5.89 -1.50 -5.23
C VAL A 35 7.41 -1.39 -5.16
N GLY A 36 8.09 -2.51 -4.90
CA GLY A 36 9.55 -2.58 -4.87
C GLY A 36 10.16 -3.12 -6.15
N GLY A 37 11.49 -3.11 -6.23
CA GLY A 37 12.21 -3.86 -7.26
C GLY A 37 12.06 -5.37 -7.10
N GLN A 38 12.42 -6.13 -8.12
CA GLN A 38 12.34 -7.60 -8.07
C GLN A 38 13.16 -8.15 -6.88
N PHE A 39 12.53 -9.03 -6.09
CA PHE A 39 13.10 -9.66 -4.90
C PHE A 39 13.44 -8.70 -3.74
N GLU A 40 12.91 -7.47 -3.76
CA GLU A 40 13.13 -6.48 -2.71
C GLU A 40 12.02 -6.44 -1.65
N ASP A 41 11.38 -7.57 -1.36
CA ASP A 41 10.29 -7.70 -0.37
C ASP A 41 10.66 -7.10 0.99
N ALA A 42 11.88 -7.33 1.47
CA ALA A 42 12.36 -6.78 2.73
C ALA A 42 12.42 -5.24 2.73
N THR A 43 12.72 -4.63 1.59
CA THR A 43 12.72 -3.17 1.43
C THR A 43 11.29 -2.64 1.47
N VAL A 44 10.36 -3.29 0.74
CA VAL A 44 8.94 -2.93 0.76
C VAL A 44 8.37 -3.01 2.17
N LEU A 45 8.65 -4.10 2.90
CA LEU A 45 8.19 -4.28 4.27
C LEU A 45 8.80 -3.26 5.24
N ARG A 46 10.09 -2.91 5.10
CA ARG A 46 10.73 -1.88 5.93
C ARG A 46 10.12 -0.51 5.69
N VAL A 47 9.87 -0.13 4.44
CA VAL A 47 9.21 1.13 4.11
C VAL A 47 7.79 1.14 4.65
N ALA A 48 7.05 0.03 4.49
CA ALA A 48 5.70 -0.12 5.04
C ALA A 48 5.69 0.04 6.55
N HIS A 49 6.66 -0.52 7.27
CA HIS A 49 6.77 -0.39 8.73
C HIS A 49 7.04 1.05 9.17
N GLU A 50 7.96 1.74 8.51
CA GLU A 50 8.25 3.15 8.83
C GLU A 50 7.05 4.05 8.54
N LEU A 51 6.36 3.83 7.42
CA LEU A 51 5.09 4.49 7.12
C LEU A 51 4.01 4.11 8.14
N ALA A 52 4.00 2.86 8.58
CA ALA A 52 3.10 2.34 9.61
C ALA A 52 3.25 3.07 10.96
N SER A 53 4.40 3.69 11.23
CA SER A 53 4.58 4.50 12.43
C SER A 53 4.14 5.97 12.28
N ARG A 54 3.85 6.41 11.04
CA ARG A 54 3.62 7.82 10.70
C ARG A 54 2.19 8.18 10.36
N PHE A 55 1.40 7.23 9.87
CA PHE A 55 -0.04 7.47 9.75
C PHE A 55 -0.70 7.20 11.11
N ASP A 56 -1.79 7.90 11.37
CA ASP A 56 -2.54 7.80 12.61
C ASP A 56 -3.75 6.89 12.38
N TRP A 57 -3.58 5.59 12.62
CA TRP A 57 -4.58 4.56 12.36
C TRP A 57 -5.67 4.49 13.42
N GLU A 58 -5.41 5.07 14.60
CA GLU A 58 -6.28 4.91 15.76
C GLU A 58 -7.40 5.96 15.80
N GLU A 59 -7.22 7.11 15.12
CA GLU A 59 -8.27 8.13 15.00
C GLU A 59 -9.26 7.82 13.87
N ASP A 60 -8.82 7.07 12.85
CA ASP A 60 -9.67 6.63 11.74
C ASP A 60 -10.35 5.28 12.11
N GLU A 61 -11.49 5.33 12.83
CA GLU A 61 -12.35 4.14 13.03
C GLU A 61 -12.91 3.68 11.66
N PHE A 62 -12.37 2.57 11.13
CA PHE A 62 -12.76 1.95 9.86
C PHE A 62 -14.10 1.21 9.91
#